data_AF-A0A497PDD8-F1
#
_entry.id   AF-A0A497PDD8-F1
#
_cell.length_a   1.000
_cell.length_b   1.000
_cell.length_c   1.000
_cell.angle_alpha   90.00
_cell.angle_beta   90.00
_cell.angle_gamma   90.00
#
_symmetry.space_group_name_H-M   'P 1'
#
loop_
_entity.id
_entity.type
_entity.pdbx_description
1 polymer ?
#
loop_
_entity_poly.entity_id
_entity_poly.type
_entity_poly.pdbx_seq_one_letter_code
_entity_poly.pdbx_strand_id
1 'polypeptide(L)'
;MTTGIPSVEVELHNLEGGRVSTNLRWTVHGPTTDAVREPLHDSSYTISVAVLPDVDGGSRVVPLDRPVRVLMKPILMTWRPYLKENISSDNMYPPSSDRWATRMTGRSTLALYVVQCTQDSKRLWMTVIDRNGHIHEAHTIRNYEFPMLQMEEDWLVMVNNFAALAQKRPEEVRREILSILDEKPPTWGELARIAEGIELHELKIKKTMGETLEQLVPPSFRGPVREEIKAFLAHKIRRRKRNVDVVALAFDTAGARWFKSFMTLDIQVMLEEMREPPYVKMLWEAAREGEVSWRSKDQSLARAPEIAALEKLFRVQPDWRYRAIKYARILGRQDVVSLRMPVERPQAAGSRELAKDRFALLHYGFSVKSYLNPQAVGLVGMVSLSPAFRWPHRHMAWSATLSGQVMSLKHVQYMVVPPPVVETVTREIGNTLEVDWSVGVVNKQLFNPKKNRWESKGDRIATGATRSRTIRQLRSEFGGWDGKSVWNLETNDITAIDATAANFYLAYTEMKGFERVFGSSRDDL
;
A
#
# COMPACT_ATOMS: atom_id res chain seq x y z
N MET A 1 13.40 11.19 15.29
CA MET A 1 13.03 11.90 14.05
C MET A 1 13.61 13.32 14.12
N THR A 2 14.85 13.55 13.70
CA THR A 2 15.56 14.84 13.92
C THR A 2 16.46 15.22 12.73
N THR A 3 15.92 15.17 11.50
CA THR A 3 16.68 15.58 10.29
C THR A 3 16.05 16.76 9.54
N GLY A 4 14.88 17.23 9.98
CA GLY A 4 14.23 18.43 9.45
C GLY A 4 14.66 19.68 10.21
N ILE A 5 14.42 20.84 9.62
CA ILE A 5 14.82 22.14 10.16
C ILE A 5 13.68 22.71 11.04
N PRO A 6 13.95 23.20 12.26
CA PRO A 6 12.89 23.67 13.17
C PRO A 6 12.22 24.97 12.73
N SER A 7 12.92 25.83 12.01
CA SER A 7 12.40 27.12 11.56
C SER A 7 13.19 27.69 10.39
N VAL A 8 12.61 28.66 9.69
CA VAL A 8 13.28 29.41 8.62
C VAL A 8 13.09 30.90 8.86
N GLU A 9 14.16 31.70 8.70
CA GLU A 9 14.07 33.16 8.82
C GLU A 9 13.26 33.75 7.66
N VAL A 10 12.30 34.62 7.98
CA VAL A 10 11.41 35.29 7.03
C VAL A 10 11.17 36.74 7.44
N GLU A 11 10.78 37.58 6.48
CA GLU A 11 10.29 38.93 6.76
C GLU A 11 8.76 38.92 6.77
N LEU A 12 8.14 39.08 7.94
CA LEU A 12 6.69 39.12 8.10
C LEU A 12 6.16 40.52 7.73
N HIS A 13 5.07 40.56 6.96
CA HIS A 13 4.34 41.77 6.57
C HIS A 13 3.00 41.76 7.28
N ASN A 14 2.81 42.68 8.23
CA ASN A 14 1.54 42.82 8.95
C ASN A 14 0.51 43.63 8.14
N LEU A 15 -0.75 43.62 8.59
CA LEU A 15 -1.85 44.34 7.93
C LEU A 15 -1.66 45.87 7.88
N GLU A 16 -0.82 46.41 8.75
CA GLU A 16 -0.53 47.85 8.87
C GLU A 16 0.67 48.29 8.01
N GLY A 17 1.25 47.38 7.22
CA GLY A 17 2.38 47.67 6.33
C GLY A 17 3.77 47.62 6.99
N GLY A 18 3.84 47.25 8.27
CA GLY A 18 5.07 47.01 9.01
C GLY A 18 5.76 45.71 8.59
N ARG A 19 7.10 45.73 8.60
CA ARG A 19 7.97 44.60 8.26
C ARG A 19 8.82 44.19 9.46
N VAL A 20 8.85 42.90 9.78
CA VAL A 20 9.58 42.37 10.94
C VAL A 20 10.30 41.09 10.53
N SER A 21 11.63 41.01 10.72
CA SER A 21 12.35 39.74 10.60
C SER A 21 11.97 38.82 11.77
N THR A 22 11.60 37.59 11.45
CA THR A 22 11.15 36.59 12.42
C THR A 22 11.42 35.18 11.91
N ASN A 23 11.27 34.18 12.78
CA ASN A 23 11.37 32.78 12.38
C ASN A 23 9.99 32.23 12.06
N LEU A 24 9.81 31.77 10.83
CA LEU A 24 8.68 30.95 10.42
C LEU A 24 8.83 29.55 11.03
N ARG A 25 7.85 29.17 11.82
CA ARG A 25 7.70 27.84 12.42
C ARG A 25 6.41 27.22 11.95
N TRP A 26 6.31 25.92 12.11
CA TRP A 26 5.14 25.17 11.69
C TRP A 26 4.59 24.34 12.84
N THR A 27 3.26 24.29 12.90
CA THR A 27 2.52 23.38 13.78
C THR A 27 1.55 22.57 12.94
N VAL A 28 0.92 21.56 13.55
CA VAL A 28 -0.17 20.81 12.92
C VAL A 28 -1.39 21.68 12.56
N HIS A 29 -1.47 22.91 13.09
CA HIS A 29 -2.54 23.87 12.83
C HIS A 29 -2.19 24.91 11.76
N GLY A 30 -0.93 24.94 11.30
CA GLY A 30 -0.47 25.84 10.24
C GLY A 30 0.82 26.60 10.60
N PRO A 31 1.18 27.58 9.76
CA PRO A 31 2.37 28.39 9.96
C PRO A 31 2.17 29.37 11.12
N THR A 32 3.24 29.60 11.87
CA THR A 32 3.31 30.55 12.98
C THR A 32 4.65 31.27 12.92
N THR A 33 4.72 32.43 13.57
CA THR A 33 6.00 33.13 13.75
C THR A 33 6.23 33.44 15.22
N ASP A 34 7.46 33.74 15.60
CA ASP A 34 7.78 34.18 16.97
C ASP A 34 7.07 35.51 17.32
N ALA A 35 6.73 36.32 16.31
CA ALA A 35 6.02 37.58 16.45
C ALA A 35 4.49 37.43 16.53
N VAL A 36 3.92 36.36 15.95
CA VAL A 36 2.46 36.15 15.81
C VAL A 36 2.13 34.68 16.05
N ARG A 37 1.42 34.40 17.15
CA ARG A 37 0.99 33.05 17.55
C ARG A 37 -0.16 32.50 16.69
N GLU A 38 -1.07 33.35 16.23
CA GLU A 38 -2.16 32.97 15.32
C GLU A 38 -2.16 33.88 14.08
N PRO A 39 -1.96 33.33 12.88
CA PRO A 39 -1.84 34.13 11.67
C PRO A 39 -3.19 34.77 11.29
N LEU A 40 -3.23 36.10 11.23
CA LEU A 40 -4.33 36.86 10.64
C LEU A 40 -4.50 36.46 9.16
N HIS A 41 -5.76 36.37 8.70
CA HIS A 41 -6.11 35.79 7.39
C HIS A 41 -5.44 36.46 6.18
N ASP A 42 -5.00 37.71 6.32
CA ASP A 42 -4.47 38.54 5.22
C ASP A 42 -2.96 38.84 5.37
N SER A 43 -2.29 38.31 6.39
CA SER A 43 -0.85 38.49 6.57
C SER A 43 -0.03 37.72 5.51
N SER A 44 1.15 38.24 5.17
CA SER A 44 2.09 37.58 4.25
C SER A 44 3.51 37.60 4.81
N TYR A 45 4.36 36.70 4.34
CA TYR A 45 5.79 36.72 4.66
C TYR A 45 6.62 36.64 3.38
N THR A 46 7.80 37.24 3.40
CA THR A 46 8.79 37.09 2.33
C THR A 46 9.85 36.10 2.77
N ILE A 47 10.07 35.09 1.94
CA ILE A 47 11.07 34.04 2.15
C ILE A 47 12.12 34.10 1.05
N SER A 48 13.39 34.01 1.43
CA SER A 48 14.54 34.12 0.51
C SER A 48 15.29 32.80 0.33
N VAL A 49 14.79 31.72 0.93
CA VAL A 49 15.41 30.39 0.90
C VAL A 49 14.38 29.30 0.62
N ALA A 50 14.81 28.23 -0.04
CA ALA A 50 14.11 26.96 -0.11
C ALA A 50 14.72 25.98 0.90
N VAL A 51 13.93 25.00 1.34
CA VAL A 51 14.40 23.82 2.05
C VAL A 51 14.21 22.63 1.11
N LEU A 52 15.29 21.93 0.80
CA LEU A 52 15.28 20.76 -0.10
C LEU A 52 15.90 19.56 0.62
N PRO A 53 15.51 18.32 0.27
CA PRO A 53 16.16 17.14 0.81
C PRO A 53 17.57 16.98 0.21
N ASP A 54 18.49 16.44 1.00
CA ASP A 54 19.79 15.94 0.54
C ASP A 54 19.71 14.45 0.12
N VAL A 55 20.85 13.87 -0.23
CA VAL A 55 20.94 12.48 -0.71
C VAL A 55 20.62 11.47 0.41
N ASP A 56 20.90 11.82 1.66
CA ASP A 56 20.72 10.98 2.85
C ASP A 56 19.37 11.23 3.54
N GLY A 57 18.50 12.08 2.96
CA GLY A 57 17.19 12.43 3.50
C GLY A 57 17.22 13.46 4.65
N GLY A 58 18.35 14.13 4.84
CA GLY A 58 18.45 15.37 5.62
C GLY A 58 17.88 16.57 4.85
N SER A 59 17.61 17.66 5.56
CA SER A 59 17.05 18.89 4.98
C SER A 59 18.12 19.97 4.91
N ARG A 60 18.31 20.58 3.74
CA ARG A 60 19.27 21.66 3.49
C ARG A 60 18.58 22.95 3.07
N VAL A 61 19.06 24.07 3.60
CA VAL A 61 18.63 25.42 3.20
C VAL A 61 19.39 25.84 1.94
N VAL A 62 18.68 26.32 0.92
CA VAL A 62 19.23 26.76 -0.35
C VAL A 62 18.71 28.17 -0.65
N PRO A 63 19.55 29.16 -0.99
CA PRO A 63 19.07 30.48 -1.37
C PRO A 63 18.22 30.44 -2.63
N LEU A 64 17.15 31.24 -2.67
CA LEU A 64 16.32 31.43 -3.86
C LEU A 64 16.93 32.50 -4.77
N ASP A 65 16.77 32.34 -6.08
CA ASP A 65 17.19 33.35 -7.07
C ASP A 65 16.49 34.70 -6.83
N ARG A 66 15.25 34.67 -6.34
CA ARG A 66 14.45 35.83 -5.97
C ARG A 66 13.61 35.49 -4.73
N PRO A 67 13.48 36.42 -3.76
CA PRO A 67 12.55 36.24 -2.65
C PRO A 67 11.12 36.04 -3.13
N VAL A 68 10.35 35.23 -2.40
CA VAL A 68 8.96 34.91 -2.71
C VAL A 68 8.07 35.44 -1.59
N ARG A 69 7.03 36.19 -1.96
CA ARG A 69 6.01 36.65 -1.02
C ARG A 69 4.86 35.64 -0.95
N VAL A 70 4.65 35.07 0.23
CA VAL A 70 3.72 33.97 0.50
C VAL A 70 2.63 34.44 1.45
N LEU A 71 1.37 34.13 1.12
CA LEU A 71 0.24 34.38 2.03
C LEU A 71 0.29 33.41 3.21
N MET A 72 0.14 33.93 4.43
CA MET A 72 0.28 33.10 5.63
C MET A 72 -0.85 32.08 5.75
N LYS A 73 -2.05 32.37 5.22
CA LYS A 73 -3.18 31.44 5.19
C LYS A 73 -2.93 30.28 4.21
N PRO A 74 -2.94 29.02 4.68
CA PRO A 74 -2.91 27.86 3.79
C PRO A 74 -4.18 27.75 2.94
N ILE A 75 -4.01 27.31 1.69
CA ILE A 75 -5.12 26.88 0.82
C ILE A 75 -5.37 25.38 0.88
N LEU A 76 -4.37 24.60 1.32
CA LEU A 76 -4.49 23.16 1.56
C LEU A 76 -3.56 22.76 2.69
N MET A 77 -4.06 21.91 3.57
CA MET A 77 -3.29 21.20 4.59
C MET A 77 -3.73 19.74 4.56
N THR A 78 -2.83 18.83 4.21
CA THR A 78 -3.18 17.41 4.08
C THR A 78 -2.06 16.50 4.56
N TRP A 79 -2.41 15.44 5.26
CA TRP A 79 -1.47 14.41 5.70
C TRP A 79 -1.28 13.40 4.57
N ARG A 80 -0.05 13.28 4.07
CA ARG A 80 0.34 12.31 3.05
C ARG A 80 1.60 11.57 3.47
N PRO A 81 1.86 10.38 2.93
CA PRO A 81 3.13 9.72 3.13
C PRO A 81 4.29 10.62 2.71
N TYR A 82 5.40 10.46 3.40
CA TYR A 82 6.63 11.16 3.10
C TYR A 82 7.82 10.23 3.27
N LEU A 83 8.59 10.11 2.21
CA LEU A 83 9.85 9.40 2.19
C LEU A 83 11.00 10.39 2.12
N LYS A 84 11.87 10.32 3.13
CA LYS A 84 13.03 11.21 3.25
C LYS A 84 14.09 10.95 2.20
N GLU A 85 14.39 9.68 1.98
CA GLU A 85 15.39 9.25 1.01
C GLU A 85 14.83 9.40 -0.41
N ASN A 86 15.65 9.97 -1.28
CA ASN A 86 15.29 10.10 -2.68
C ASN A 86 15.47 8.75 -3.38
N ILE A 87 14.41 7.92 -3.41
CA ILE A 87 14.42 6.69 -4.21
C ILE A 87 14.35 7.09 -5.70
N SER A 88 15.50 7.32 -6.32
CA SER A 88 15.56 7.59 -7.74
C SER A 88 15.78 6.32 -8.55
N SER A 89 14.72 5.86 -9.21
CA SER A 89 14.82 5.32 -10.58
C SER A 89 13.65 5.73 -11.48
N ASP A 90 12.58 6.32 -10.92
CA ASP A 90 11.40 6.69 -11.70
C ASP A 90 11.57 8.08 -12.34
N ASN A 91 11.92 8.08 -13.63
CA ASN A 91 12.12 9.29 -14.45
C ASN A 91 10.81 9.90 -14.95
N MET A 92 9.67 9.58 -14.33
CA MET A 92 8.35 10.00 -14.80
C MET A 92 8.09 11.49 -14.59
N TYR A 93 8.57 12.06 -13.47
CA TYR A 93 8.39 13.48 -13.15
C TYR A 93 9.61 14.31 -13.56
N PRO A 94 9.43 15.53 -14.11
CA PRO A 94 10.53 16.34 -14.61
C PRO A 94 11.45 16.78 -13.44
N PRO A 95 12.78 16.83 -13.64
CA PRO A 95 13.72 17.29 -12.60
C PRO A 95 13.39 18.68 -12.02
N SER A 96 12.75 19.55 -12.83
CA SER A 96 12.34 20.89 -12.41
C SER A 96 11.23 20.97 -11.35
N SER A 97 10.70 19.83 -10.90
CA SER A 97 9.78 19.78 -9.75
C SER A 97 10.50 19.29 -8.48
N ASP A 98 11.83 19.23 -8.47
CA ASP A 98 12.62 18.65 -7.36
C ASP A 98 12.21 17.21 -6.98
N ARG A 99 11.44 16.56 -7.86
CA ARG A 99 10.84 15.23 -7.69
C ARG A 99 10.06 15.07 -6.38
N TRP A 100 9.48 16.16 -5.84
CA TRP A 100 8.74 16.11 -4.57
C TRP A 100 7.62 15.06 -4.56
N ALA A 101 6.94 14.90 -5.70
CA ALA A 101 5.90 13.91 -5.92
C ALA A 101 6.35 12.46 -5.67
N THR A 102 7.62 12.11 -5.93
CA THR A 102 8.10 10.73 -5.70
C THR A 102 8.25 10.41 -4.21
N ARG A 103 8.38 11.45 -3.37
CA ARG A 103 8.46 11.32 -1.92
C ARG A 103 7.09 11.20 -1.25
N MET A 104 6.00 11.47 -1.98
CA MET A 104 4.65 11.11 -1.55
C MET A 104 4.41 9.59 -1.53
N THR A 105 5.39 8.78 -1.91
CA THR A 105 5.30 7.32 -1.88
C THR A 105 5.95 6.77 -0.61
N GLY A 106 5.21 6.10 0.26
CA GLY A 106 5.79 5.57 1.50
C GLY A 106 4.79 4.83 2.40
N ARG A 107 5.24 3.75 3.06
CA ARG A 107 4.37 2.88 3.87
C ARG A 107 4.30 3.23 5.37
N SER A 108 5.08 4.20 5.87
CA SER A 108 5.29 4.29 7.33
C SER A 108 5.36 5.67 7.98
N THR A 109 5.59 6.76 7.25
CA THR A 109 5.72 8.09 7.87
C THR A 109 4.82 9.09 7.15
N LEU A 110 3.88 9.67 7.89
CA LEU A 110 3.02 10.75 7.41
C LEU A 110 3.69 12.08 7.70
N ALA A 111 3.69 12.96 6.71
CA ALA A 111 4.02 14.37 6.86
C ALA A 111 2.81 15.21 6.49
N LEU A 112 2.76 16.42 7.04
CA LEU A 112 1.75 17.41 6.68
C LEU A 112 2.29 18.24 5.52
N TYR A 113 1.60 18.18 4.39
CA TYR A 113 1.83 19.02 3.23
C TYR A 113 0.96 20.25 3.38
N VAL A 114 1.58 21.42 3.39
CA VAL A 114 0.90 22.70 3.44
C VAL A 114 1.17 23.47 2.17
N VAL A 115 0.11 23.94 1.52
CA VAL A 115 0.20 24.74 0.31
C VAL A 115 -0.36 26.14 0.58
N GLN A 116 0.38 27.15 0.16
CA GLN A 116 0.05 28.56 0.31
C GLN A 116 0.13 29.26 -1.05
N CYS A 117 -0.71 30.27 -1.25
CA CYS A 117 -0.61 31.13 -2.43
C CYS A 117 0.62 32.03 -2.32
N THR A 118 1.26 32.29 -3.47
CA THR A 118 2.24 33.36 -3.59
C THR A 118 1.55 34.60 -4.15
N GLN A 119 1.95 35.80 -3.73
CA GLN A 119 1.32 37.04 -4.21
C GLN A 119 1.78 37.43 -5.62
N ASP A 120 3.06 37.17 -5.92
CA ASP A 120 3.72 37.74 -7.11
C ASP A 120 3.90 36.72 -8.25
N SER A 121 3.47 35.46 -8.06
CA SER A 121 3.72 34.39 -9.03
C SER A 121 2.49 33.53 -9.31
N LYS A 122 2.41 32.99 -10.54
CA LYS A 122 1.45 31.92 -10.89
C LYS A 122 1.82 30.56 -10.27
N ARG A 123 2.63 30.54 -9.21
CA ARG A 123 3.08 29.35 -8.49
C ARG A 123 2.53 29.36 -7.07
N LEU A 124 2.60 28.20 -6.43
CA LEU A 124 2.23 28.00 -5.05
C LEU A 124 3.48 27.73 -4.23
N TRP A 125 3.43 28.00 -2.94
CA TRP A 125 4.47 27.63 -1.99
C TRP A 125 4.04 26.37 -1.26
N MET A 126 4.88 25.32 -1.28
CA MET A 126 4.63 24.07 -0.58
C MET A 126 5.64 23.91 0.55
N THR A 127 5.16 23.56 1.73
CA THR A 127 5.98 23.18 2.88
C THR A 127 5.57 21.77 3.34
N VAL A 128 6.55 20.90 3.56
CA VAL A 128 6.36 19.55 4.11
C VAL A 128 6.92 19.49 5.52
N ILE A 129 6.11 19.13 6.50
CA ILE A 129 6.50 19.11 7.91
C ILE A 129 6.19 17.78 8.59
N ASP A 130 6.99 17.41 9.60
CA ASP A 130 6.64 16.30 10.48
C ASP A 130 5.69 16.71 11.62
N ARG A 131 5.28 15.73 12.45
CA ARG A 131 4.40 15.96 13.60
C ARG A 131 4.97 16.90 14.66
N ASN A 132 6.29 17.09 14.69
CA ASN A 132 6.95 18.00 15.62
C ASN A 132 7.09 19.41 15.02
N GLY A 133 6.63 19.63 13.79
CA GLY A 133 6.75 20.92 13.11
C GLY A 133 8.08 21.14 12.40
N HIS A 134 8.97 20.13 12.33
CA HIS A 134 10.21 20.30 11.57
C HIS A 134 9.93 20.27 10.07
N ILE A 135 10.54 21.23 9.37
CA ILE A 135 10.45 21.42 7.93
C ILE A 135 11.40 20.44 7.25
N HIS A 136 10.85 19.57 6.42
CA HIS A 136 11.61 18.65 5.58
C HIS A 136 11.82 19.22 4.18
N GLU A 137 10.82 19.94 3.67
CA GLU A 137 10.87 20.65 2.39
C GLU A 137 10.10 21.95 2.44
N ALA A 138 10.54 22.96 1.71
CA ALA A 138 9.85 24.22 1.53
C ALA A 138 10.28 24.86 0.20
N HIS A 139 9.43 24.84 -0.82
CA HIS A 139 9.78 25.38 -2.15
C HIS A 139 8.54 25.70 -2.99
N THR A 140 8.73 26.36 -4.13
CA THR A 140 7.62 26.62 -5.05
C THR A 140 7.22 25.37 -5.83
N ILE A 141 5.91 25.17 -6.03
CA ILE A 141 5.33 24.19 -6.95
C ILE A 141 4.46 24.90 -7.98
N ARG A 142 4.25 24.31 -9.16
CA ARG A 142 3.37 24.90 -10.17
C ARG A 142 1.91 24.51 -9.93
N ASN A 143 0.98 25.31 -10.43
CA ASN A 143 -0.46 25.08 -10.26
C ASN A 143 -0.93 23.71 -10.77
N TYR A 144 -0.32 23.16 -11.82
CA TYR A 144 -0.68 21.84 -12.33
C TYR A 144 -0.17 20.68 -11.46
N GLU A 145 0.74 20.94 -10.51
CA GLU A 145 1.28 19.94 -9.57
C GLU A 145 0.36 19.81 -8.34
N PHE A 146 -0.38 20.88 -8.02
CA PHE A 146 -1.27 20.97 -6.86
C PHE A 146 -2.38 19.91 -6.77
N PRO A 147 -3.07 19.52 -7.87
CA PRO A 147 -4.12 18.50 -7.80
C PRO A 147 -3.63 17.17 -7.23
N MET A 148 -2.34 16.83 -7.41
CA MET A 148 -1.76 15.62 -6.86
C MET A 148 -1.86 15.55 -5.33
N LEU A 149 -1.81 16.68 -4.63
CA LEU A 149 -1.97 16.74 -3.18
C LEU A 149 -3.42 16.55 -2.73
N GLN A 150 -4.38 16.94 -3.58
CA GLN A 150 -5.81 16.85 -3.29
C GLN A 150 -6.35 15.44 -3.48
N MET A 151 -5.76 14.65 -4.38
CA MET A 151 -6.16 13.28 -4.64
C MET A 151 -5.87 12.38 -3.43
N GLU A 152 -6.87 11.65 -2.97
CA GLU A 152 -6.67 10.58 -2.00
C GLU A 152 -6.11 9.35 -2.69
N GLU A 153 -5.07 8.76 -2.09
CA GLU A 153 -4.53 7.50 -2.59
C GLU A 153 -5.37 6.34 -2.06
N ASP A 154 -5.77 5.42 -2.94
CA ASP A 154 -6.46 4.17 -2.59
C ASP A 154 -5.81 3.44 -1.41
N TRP A 155 -4.48 3.48 -1.33
CA TRP A 155 -3.72 2.88 -0.23
C TRP A 155 -3.99 3.57 1.12
N LEU A 156 -4.08 4.89 1.17
CA LEU A 156 -4.40 5.62 2.41
C LEU A 156 -5.81 5.29 2.88
N VAL A 157 -6.77 5.24 1.95
CA VAL A 157 -8.13 4.78 2.23
C VAL A 157 -8.10 3.37 2.81
N MET A 158 -7.38 2.45 2.16
CA MET A 158 -7.21 1.08 2.64
C MET A 158 -6.62 1.03 4.06
N VAL A 159 -5.51 1.73 4.32
CA VAL A 159 -4.85 1.78 5.64
C VAL A 159 -5.76 2.36 6.71
N ASN A 160 -6.49 3.42 6.40
CA ASN A 160 -7.44 4.03 7.33
C ASN A 160 -8.58 3.05 7.65
N ASN A 161 -9.08 2.33 6.64
CA ASN A 161 -10.08 1.28 6.84
C ASN A 161 -9.54 0.15 7.72
N PHE A 162 -8.31 -0.29 7.49
CA PHE A 162 -7.62 -1.27 8.35
C PHE A 162 -7.52 -0.81 9.80
N ALA A 163 -7.12 0.45 10.01
CA ALA A 163 -7.00 1.04 11.33
C ALA A 163 -8.36 1.13 12.05
N ALA A 164 -9.44 1.48 11.33
CA ALA A 164 -10.79 1.53 11.86
C ALA A 164 -11.34 0.15 12.28
N LEU A 165 -10.84 -0.93 11.67
CA LEU A 165 -11.22 -2.30 12.00
C LEU A 165 -10.45 -2.88 13.18
N ALA A 166 -9.26 -2.35 13.48
CA ALA A 166 -8.42 -2.83 14.56
C ALA A 166 -9.07 -2.51 15.92
N GLN A 167 -9.44 -3.55 16.67
CA GLN A 167 -10.03 -3.40 18.00
C GLN A 167 -9.02 -2.97 19.08
N LYS A 168 -7.74 -3.26 18.84
CA LYS A 168 -6.61 -2.93 19.71
C LYS A 168 -5.52 -2.25 18.91
N ARG A 169 -4.71 -1.41 19.55
CA ARG A 169 -3.55 -0.81 18.88
C ARG A 169 -2.54 -1.91 18.55
N PRO A 170 -1.87 -1.87 17.37
CA PRO A 170 -0.89 -2.89 16.99
C PRO A 170 0.19 -3.16 18.07
N GLU A 171 0.66 -2.12 18.76
CA GLU A 171 1.65 -2.25 19.84
C GLU A 171 1.11 -2.97 21.09
N GLU A 172 -0.17 -2.81 21.40
CA GLU A 172 -0.80 -3.53 22.51
C GLU A 172 -0.90 -5.01 22.17
N VAL A 173 -1.36 -5.34 20.97
CA VAL A 173 -1.42 -6.72 20.45
C VAL A 173 -0.03 -7.36 20.45
N ARG A 174 0.98 -6.63 19.97
CA ARG A 174 2.38 -7.07 19.99
C ARG A 174 2.82 -7.42 21.41
N ARG A 175 2.57 -6.53 22.38
CA ARG A 175 2.96 -6.74 23.78
C ARG A 175 2.28 -7.97 24.39
N GLU A 176 0.99 -8.17 24.11
CA GLU A 176 0.25 -9.36 24.55
C GLU A 176 0.83 -10.66 23.97
N ILE A 177 1.23 -10.66 22.69
CA ILE A 177 1.88 -11.83 22.08
C ILE A 177 3.25 -12.10 22.72
N LEU A 178 4.03 -11.05 22.97
CA LEU A 178 5.37 -11.17 23.52
C LEU A 178 5.37 -11.55 25.01
N SER A 179 4.28 -11.35 25.76
CA SER A 179 4.24 -11.68 27.19
C SER A 179 4.43 -13.17 27.49
N ILE A 180 4.21 -14.05 26.50
CA ILE A 180 4.52 -15.50 26.63
C ILE A 180 6.01 -15.77 26.88
N LEU A 181 6.88 -14.81 26.53
CA LEU A 181 8.33 -14.92 26.73
C LEU A 181 8.73 -14.75 28.19
N ASP A 182 7.89 -14.11 29.00
CA ASP A 182 8.12 -13.93 30.44
C ASP A 182 7.67 -15.14 31.26
N GLU A 183 7.04 -16.13 30.64
CA GLU A 183 6.59 -17.35 31.32
C GLU A 183 7.76 -18.26 31.74
N LYS A 184 7.42 -19.30 32.53
CA LYS A 184 8.34 -20.36 32.94
C LYS A 184 9.08 -20.97 31.73
N PRO A 185 10.36 -21.28 31.85
CA PRO A 185 11.15 -21.82 30.75
C PRO A 185 10.61 -23.20 30.31
N PRO A 186 10.92 -23.62 29.07
CA PRO A 186 10.49 -24.91 28.58
C PRO A 186 11.28 -26.05 29.24
N THR A 187 10.66 -27.23 29.31
CA THR A 187 11.32 -28.47 29.71
C THR A 187 12.28 -28.97 28.62
N TRP A 188 13.23 -29.83 28.99
CA TRP A 188 14.15 -30.46 28.03
C TRP A 188 13.43 -31.24 26.92
N GLY A 189 12.33 -31.94 27.26
CA GLY A 189 11.54 -32.67 26.28
C GLY A 189 10.79 -31.75 25.30
N GLU A 190 10.37 -30.57 25.74
CA GLU A 190 9.76 -29.55 24.87
C GLU A 190 10.82 -28.91 23.96
N LEU A 191 12.01 -28.61 24.49
CA LEU A 191 13.13 -28.08 23.71
C LEU A 191 13.62 -29.06 22.65
N ALA A 192 13.81 -30.33 23.01
CA ALA A 192 14.26 -31.37 22.08
C ALA A 192 13.32 -31.52 20.89
N ARG A 193 12.01 -31.34 21.10
CA ARG A 193 11.00 -31.41 20.04
C ARG A 193 11.12 -30.28 19.03
N ILE A 194 11.41 -29.06 19.47
CA ILE A 194 11.51 -27.91 18.56
C ILE A 194 12.90 -27.73 17.96
N ALA A 195 13.93 -28.25 18.62
CA ALA A 195 15.33 -28.25 18.16
C ALA A 195 15.69 -29.52 17.37
N GLU A 196 14.70 -30.30 16.91
CA GLU A 196 14.96 -31.53 16.15
C GLU A 196 15.79 -31.23 14.88
N GLY A 197 16.89 -31.97 14.70
CA GLY A 197 17.71 -31.91 13.49
C GLY A 197 18.74 -30.78 13.42
N ILE A 198 19.00 -30.09 14.54
CA ILE A 198 20.09 -29.11 14.66
C ILE A 198 20.96 -29.39 15.89
N GLU A 199 22.27 -29.32 15.72
CA GLU A 199 23.22 -29.31 16.83
C GLU A 199 23.45 -27.87 17.28
N LEU A 200 23.01 -27.57 18.50
CA LEU A 200 23.29 -26.31 19.18
C LEU A 200 24.25 -26.58 20.33
N HIS A 201 25.45 -26.03 20.24
CA HIS A 201 26.44 -26.14 21.30
C HIS A 201 25.97 -25.35 22.54
N GLU A 202 26.10 -25.97 23.71
CA GLU A 202 25.82 -25.35 25.01
C GLU A 202 24.40 -24.84 25.25
N LEU A 203 23.37 -25.50 24.67
CA LEU A 203 21.97 -25.17 24.99
C LEU A 203 21.74 -25.27 26.51
N LYS A 204 21.24 -24.20 27.14
CA LYS A 204 20.93 -24.14 28.58
C LYS A 204 19.51 -23.66 28.81
N ILE A 205 18.80 -24.29 29.74
CA ILE A 205 17.52 -23.76 30.26
C ILE A 205 17.83 -22.58 31.18
N LYS A 206 17.29 -21.41 30.86
CA LYS A 206 17.47 -20.15 31.61
C LYS A 206 16.24 -19.83 32.47
N LYS A 207 16.13 -18.62 33.02
CA LYS A 207 15.07 -18.27 33.99
C LYS A 207 13.70 -18.11 33.34
N THR A 208 13.66 -17.64 32.09
CA THR A 208 12.41 -17.40 31.36
C THR A 208 12.36 -18.19 30.04
N MET A 209 11.15 -18.31 29.50
CA MET A 209 10.92 -18.85 28.15
C MET A 209 11.73 -18.08 27.11
N GLY A 210 11.68 -16.76 27.14
CA GLY A 210 12.39 -15.88 26.21
C GLY A 210 13.90 -16.03 26.28
N GLU A 211 14.48 -16.04 27.48
CA GLU A 211 15.92 -16.25 27.68
C GLU A 211 16.39 -17.62 27.16
N THR A 212 15.58 -18.65 27.33
CA THR A 212 15.90 -20.00 26.87
C THR A 212 15.83 -20.09 25.35
N LEU A 213 14.75 -19.59 24.74
CA LEU A 213 14.52 -19.61 23.29
C LEU A 213 15.45 -18.68 22.50
N GLU A 214 16.07 -17.69 23.14
CA GLU A 214 17.09 -16.83 22.57
C GLU A 214 18.21 -17.61 21.85
N GLN A 215 18.55 -18.79 22.38
CA GLN A 215 19.59 -19.67 21.83
C GLN A 215 19.15 -20.41 20.56
N LEU A 216 17.84 -20.45 20.27
CA LEU A 216 17.27 -21.15 19.11
C LEU A 216 17.07 -20.22 17.91
N VAL A 217 17.14 -18.90 18.11
CA VAL A 217 16.95 -17.91 17.05
C VAL A 217 18.29 -17.27 16.69
N PRO A 218 18.71 -17.29 15.41
CA PRO A 218 20.00 -16.76 15.00
C PRO A 218 20.23 -15.31 15.46
N PRO A 219 21.43 -14.97 15.97
CA PRO A 219 21.76 -13.61 16.41
C PRO A 219 21.89 -12.62 15.24
N SER A 220 22.05 -13.11 14.01
CA SER A 220 22.12 -12.29 12.79
C SER A 220 20.79 -11.64 12.41
N PHE A 221 19.68 -12.08 13.01
CA PHE A 221 18.36 -11.53 12.74
C PHE A 221 18.15 -10.24 13.54
N ARG A 222 17.32 -9.32 13.03
CA ARG A 222 17.02 -8.06 13.74
C ARG A 222 16.27 -8.31 15.05
N GLY A 223 16.57 -7.54 16.10
CA GLY A 223 15.98 -7.69 17.44
C GLY A 223 14.45 -7.86 17.46
N PRO A 224 13.66 -6.94 16.85
CA PRO A 224 12.20 -7.07 16.81
C PRO A 224 11.70 -8.35 16.13
N VAL A 225 12.43 -8.85 15.15
CA VAL A 225 12.12 -10.10 14.43
C VAL A 225 12.39 -11.30 15.32
N ARG A 226 13.51 -11.28 16.06
CA ARG A 226 13.89 -12.35 16.98
C ARG A 226 12.86 -12.53 18.09
N GLU A 227 12.39 -11.44 18.69
CA GLU A 227 11.33 -11.48 19.72
C GLU A 227 10.06 -12.18 19.21
N GLU A 228 9.60 -11.83 18.01
CA GLU A 228 8.40 -12.44 17.43
C GLU A 228 8.59 -13.92 17.08
N ILE A 229 9.76 -14.31 16.59
CA ILE A 229 10.08 -15.72 16.31
C ILE A 229 10.15 -16.52 17.61
N LYS A 230 10.76 -15.97 18.67
CA LYS A 230 10.76 -16.60 20.00
C LYS A 230 9.34 -16.79 20.50
N ALA A 231 8.47 -15.78 20.35
CA ALA A 231 7.08 -15.89 20.79
C ALA A 231 6.34 -16.99 20.02
N PHE A 232 6.62 -17.14 18.71
CA PHE A 232 6.09 -18.25 17.92
C PHE A 232 6.55 -19.62 18.46
N LEU A 233 7.85 -19.79 18.71
CA LEU A 233 8.41 -21.03 19.27
C LEU A 233 7.83 -21.33 20.67
N ALA A 234 7.69 -20.32 21.52
CA ALA A 234 7.05 -20.43 22.83
C ALA A 234 5.60 -20.88 22.71
N HIS A 235 4.83 -20.28 21.79
CA HIS A 235 3.45 -20.67 21.51
C HIS A 235 3.37 -22.13 21.06
N LYS A 236 4.30 -22.54 20.20
CA LYS A 236 4.39 -23.92 19.71
C LYS A 236 4.67 -24.92 20.83
N ILE A 237 5.56 -24.59 21.77
CA ILE A 237 5.83 -25.43 22.95
C ILE A 237 4.57 -25.58 23.81
N ARG A 238 3.89 -24.47 24.09
CA ARG A 238 2.74 -24.44 25.02
C ARG A 238 1.48 -25.15 24.52
N ARG A 239 1.45 -25.62 23.26
CA ARG A 239 0.41 -26.46 22.62
C ARG A 239 -0.98 -26.34 23.27
N ARG A 240 -1.62 -25.17 23.18
CA ARG A 240 -3.09 -25.13 23.32
C ARG A 240 -3.67 -25.69 22.03
N LYS A 241 -4.45 -26.78 22.11
CA LYS A 241 -5.27 -27.31 21.00
C LYS A 241 -5.94 -26.13 20.31
N ARG A 242 -5.58 -25.86 19.06
CA ARG A 242 -6.06 -24.68 18.34
C ARG A 242 -7.40 -24.99 17.69
N ASN A 243 -8.49 -24.70 18.40
CA ASN A 243 -9.72 -24.24 17.76
C ASN A 243 -9.57 -22.74 17.48
N VAL A 244 -8.53 -22.38 16.71
CA VAL A 244 -8.24 -20.98 16.42
C VAL A 244 -9.02 -20.62 15.16
N ASP A 245 -10.00 -19.73 15.33
CA ASP A 245 -10.60 -19.05 14.19
C ASP A 245 -9.50 -18.26 13.47
N VAL A 246 -9.29 -18.62 12.22
CA VAL A 246 -8.25 -18.08 11.34
C VAL A 246 -8.44 -16.58 11.12
N VAL A 247 -9.70 -16.12 11.14
CA VAL A 247 -10.01 -14.68 11.05
C VAL A 247 -9.55 -13.99 12.32
N ALA A 248 -9.89 -14.52 13.48
CA ALA A 248 -9.42 -14.00 14.76
C ALA A 248 -7.89 -13.92 14.78
N LEU A 249 -7.19 -15.00 14.39
CA LEU A 249 -5.73 -15.01 14.30
C LEU A 249 -5.19 -13.90 13.39
N ALA A 250 -5.78 -13.66 12.22
CA ALA A 250 -5.28 -12.67 11.28
C ALA A 250 -5.29 -11.24 11.85
N PHE A 251 -6.22 -10.94 12.76
CA PHE A 251 -6.36 -9.66 13.44
C PHE A 251 -5.62 -9.61 14.78
N ASP A 252 -5.76 -10.67 15.59
CA ASP A 252 -5.12 -10.83 16.90
C ASP A 252 -3.59 -10.94 16.79
N THR A 253 -3.05 -11.03 15.57
CA THR A 253 -1.61 -11.02 15.29
C THR A 253 -1.16 -9.89 14.37
N ALA A 254 -2.04 -8.93 14.05
CA ALA A 254 -1.71 -7.83 13.15
C ALA A 254 -0.54 -6.96 13.64
N GLY A 255 -0.33 -6.88 14.96
CA GLY A 255 0.80 -6.18 15.59
C GLY A 255 2.15 -6.92 15.56
N ALA A 256 2.17 -8.19 15.19
CA ALA A 256 3.36 -9.04 15.18
C ALA A 256 3.46 -9.81 13.84
N ARG A 257 4.02 -9.15 12.82
CA ARG A 257 4.01 -9.62 11.43
C ARG A 257 4.78 -10.93 11.21
N TRP A 258 5.93 -11.10 11.85
CA TRP A 258 6.70 -12.33 11.78
C TRP A 258 5.99 -13.44 12.52
N PHE A 259 5.52 -13.18 13.75
CA PHE A 259 4.72 -14.15 14.50
C PHE A 259 3.52 -14.63 13.65
N LYS A 260 2.75 -13.71 13.08
CA LYS A 260 1.63 -14.00 12.17
C LYS A 260 2.04 -14.90 11.01
N SER A 261 3.17 -14.61 10.36
CA SER A 261 3.65 -15.37 9.21
C SER A 261 3.96 -16.81 9.60
N PHE A 262 4.73 -17.03 10.67
CA PHE A 262 5.06 -18.37 11.16
C PHE A 262 3.83 -19.13 11.65
N MET A 263 2.93 -18.48 12.38
CA MET A 263 1.67 -19.06 12.82
C MET A 263 0.78 -19.49 11.66
N THR A 264 0.75 -18.69 10.61
CA THR A 264 -0.02 -18.98 9.40
C THR A 264 0.50 -20.25 8.73
N LEU A 265 1.82 -20.36 8.59
CA LEU A 265 2.47 -21.56 8.05
C LEU A 265 2.20 -22.80 8.91
N ASP A 266 2.31 -22.66 10.23
CA ASP A 266 2.10 -23.75 11.18
C ASP A 266 0.67 -24.31 11.11
N ILE A 267 -0.32 -23.45 10.90
CA ILE A 267 -1.71 -23.89 10.74
C ILE A 267 -1.94 -24.59 9.40
N GLN A 268 -1.28 -24.16 8.32
CA GLN A 268 -1.38 -24.85 7.02
C GLN A 268 -0.90 -26.30 7.13
N VAL A 269 0.28 -26.50 7.70
CA VAL A 269 0.86 -27.83 7.95
C VAL A 269 -0.06 -28.66 8.84
N MET A 270 -0.56 -28.07 9.92
CA MET A 270 -1.48 -28.73 10.84
C MET A 270 -2.73 -29.21 10.09
N LEU A 271 -3.35 -28.34 9.29
CA LEU A 271 -4.58 -28.65 8.56
C LEU A 271 -4.37 -29.73 7.49
N GLU A 272 -3.21 -29.78 6.82
CA GLU A 272 -2.85 -30.87 5.90
C GLU A 272 -2.35 -32.16 6.56
N GLU A 273 -2.26 -32.22 7.89
CA GLU A 273 -1.70 -33.37 8.62
C GLU A 273 -0.26 -33.70 8.20
N MET A 274 0.46 -32.68 7.71
CA MET A 274 1.85 -32.83 7.30
C MET A 274 2.78 -32.82 8.52
N ARG A 275 3.96 -33.42 8.38
CA ARG A 275 5.00 -33.30 9.40
C ARG A 275 5.40 -31.83 9.56
N GLU A 276 5.48 -31.39 10.82
CA GLU A 276 5.94 -30.04 11.16
C GLU A 276 7.33 -29.77 10.55
N PRO A 277 7.54 -28.62 9.88
CA PRO A 277 8.85 -28.21 9.42
C PRO A 277 9.83 -28.11 10.59
N PRO A 278 11.11 -28.46 10.40
CA PRO A 278 12.14 -28.26 11.41
C PRO A 278 12.52 -26.76 11.48
N TYR A 279 11.61 -25.95 12.04
CA TYR A 279 11.70 -24.48 12.02
C TYR A 279 13.07 -23.97 12.48
N VAL A 280 13.56 -24.42 13.64
CA VAL A 280 14.86 -23.97 14.19
C VAL A 280 16.01 -24.30 13.23
N LYS A 281 16.05 -25.51 12.67
CA LYS A 281 17.04 -25.91 11.67
C LYS A 281 17.02 -24.96 10.46
N MET A 282 15.84 -24.70 9.91
CA MET A 282 15.69 -23.85 8.72
C MET A 282 16.08 -22.38 8.99
N LEU A 283 15.80 -21.86 10.19
CA LEU A 283 16.26 -20.53 10.62
C LEU A 283 17.79 -20.43 10.60
N TRP A 284 18.48 -21.43 11.17
CA TRP A 284 19.93 -21.45 11.24
C TRP A 284 20.61 -21.74 9.90
N GLU A 285 20.03 -22.61 9.06
CA GLU A 285 20.51 -22.82 7.69
C GLU A 285 20.41 -21.53 6.88
N ALA A 286 19.31 -20.78 6.98
CA ALA A 286 19.18 -19.49 6.31
C ALA A 286 20.17 -18.43 6.84
N ALA A 287 20.47 -18.45 8.13
CA ALA A 287 21.47 -17.56 8.72
C ALA A 287 22.91 -17.88 8.27
N ARG A 288 23.21 -19.17 8.01
CA ARG A 288 24.56 -19.64 7.59
C ARG A 288 24.79 -19.50 6.09
N GLU A 289 23.80 -19.82 5.28
CA GLU A 289 23.97 -19.93 3.82
C GLU A 289 24.11 -18.59 3.10
N GLY A 290 23.80 -17.46 3.75
CA GLY A 290 24.10 -16.11 3.24
C GLY A 290 23.75 -15.93 1.75
N GLU A 291 22.48 -15.64 1.47
CA GLU A 291 21.84 -15.56 0.14
C GLU A 291 21.15 -16.84 -0.33
N VAL A 292 19.85 -16.73 -0.56
CA VAL A 292 19.08 -17.71 -1.33
C VAL A 292 19.61 -17.65 -2.76
N SER A 293 20.04 -18.78 -3.32
CA SER A 293 20.54 -18.91 -4.71
C SER A 293 19.54 -18.51 -5.82
N TRP A 294 18.36 -18.00 -5.45
CA TRP A 294 17.34 -17.55 -6.37
C TRP A 294 17.31 -16.02 -6.43
N ARG A 295 17.71 -15.48 -7.57
CA ARG A 295 17.52 -14.06 -7.91
C ARG A 295 16.02 -13.77 -8.01
N SER A 296 15.43 -13.28 -6.92
CA SER A 296 14.26 -12.42 -7.03
C SER A 296 14.57 -11.35 -8.09
N LYS A 297 13.65 -11.14 -9.05
CA LYS A 297 13.77 -10.02 -10.00
C LYS A 297 13.81 -8.67 -9.29
N ASP A 298 13.36 -8.63 -8.03
CA ASP A 298 13.46 -7.49 -7.14
C ASP A 298 14.71 -7.63 -6.25
N GLN A 299 15.83 -7.05 -6.70
CA GLN A 299 17.11 -7.08 -5.97
C GLN A 299 17.07 -6.28 -4.65
N SER A 300 16.02 -5.48 -4.42
CA SER A 300 15.87 -4.60 -3.26
C SER A 300 15.52 -5.33 -1.96
N LEU A 301 14.84 -6.48 -2.05
CA LEU A 301 14.35 -7.27 -0.90
C LEU A 301 15.27 -8.46 -0.53
N ALA A 302 16.32 -8.70 -1.32
CA ALA A 302 17.06 -9.97 -1.33
C ALA A 302 18.31 -10.02 -0.42
N ARG A 303 18.35 -9.33 0.73
CA ARG A 303 19.58 -9.29 1.57
C ARG A 303 19.44 -9.60 3.06
N ALA A 304 18.24 -9.75 3.61
CA ALA A 304 18.07 -10.03 5.04
C ALA A 304 17.95 -11.54 5.32
N PRO A 305 18.74 -12.13 6.24
CA PRO A 305 18.73 -13.57 6.52
C PRO A 305 17.38 -14.06 7.05
N GLU A 306 16.63 -13.20 7.75
CA GLU A 306 15.27 -13.50 8.20
C GLU A 306 14.27 -13.68 7.04
N ILE A 307 14.44 -12.94 5.93
CA ILE A 307 13.58 -13.07 4.74
C ILE A 307 13.89 -14.40 4.04
N ALA A 308 15.18 -14.74 3.91
CA ALA A 308 15.62 -16.02 3.36
C ALA A 308 15.03 -17.21 4.15
N ALA A 309 15.00 -17.12 5.49
CA ALA A 309 14.41 -18.14 6.34
C ALA A 309 12.91 -18.32 6.07
N LEU A 310 12.18 -17.22 5.95
CA LEU A 310 10.75 -17.25 5.66
C LEU A 310 10.47 -17.83 4.26
N GLU A 311 11.27 -17.48 3.25
CA GLU A 311 11.15 -18.06 1.92
C GLU A 311 11.42 -19.56 1.90
N LYS A 312 12.47 -20.03 2.59
CA LYS A 312 12.72 -21.47 2.76
C LYS A 312 11.51 -22.16 3.39
N LEU A 313 10.93 -21.56 4.42
CA LEU A 313 9.74 -22.09 5.09
C LEU A 313 8.53 -22.11 4.17
N PHE A 314 8.32 -21.13 3.30
CA PHE A 314 7.23 -21.14 2.32
C PHE A 314 7.35 -22.26 1.28
N ARG A 315 8.56 -22.78 1.01
CA ARG A 315 8.77 -23.84 0.00
C ARG A 315 8.33 -25.23 0.45
N VAL A 316 8.37 -25.50 1.75
CA VAL A 316 7.97 -26.80 2.31
C VAL A 316 6.46 -26.89 2.59
N GLN A 317 5.71 -25.87 2.19
CA GLN A 317 4.29 -25.71 2.51
C GLN A 317 3.40 -26.25 1.39
N PRO A 318 2.18 -26.67 1.73
CA PRO A 318 1.20 -27.03 0.73
C PRO A 318 0.80 -25.81 -0.12
N ASP A 319 0.79 -25.97 -1.44
CA ASP A 319 0.33 -24.93 -2.36
C ASP A 319 -1.20 -24.86 -2.37
N TRP A 320 -1.76 -23.85 -1.71
CA TRP A 320 -3.21 -23.64 -1.61
C TRP A 320 -3.75 -22.60 -2.59
N ARG A 321 -2.94 -22.10 -3.54
CA ARG A 321 -3.38 -21.08 -4.51
C ARG A 321 -4.60 -21.54 -5.31
N TYR A 322 -4.66 -22.82 -5.67
CA TYR A 322 -5.79 -23.38 -6.42
C TYR A 322 -7.12 -23.29 -5.65
N ARG A 323 -7.10 -23.41 -4.30
CA ARG A 323 -8.29 -23.29 -3.46
C ARG A 323 -8.87 -21.88 -3.54
N ALA A 324 -8.03 -20.85 -3.40
CA ALA A 324 -8.46 -19.46 -3.55
C ALA A 324 -8.97 -19.15 -4.98
N ILE A 325 -8.30 -19.68 -6.00
CA ILE A 325 -8.68 -19.47 -7.41
C ILE A 325 -10.01 -20.15 -7.75
N LYS A 326 -10.28 -21.33 -7.18
CA LYS A 326 -11.58 -22.04 -7.32
C LYS A 326 -12.73 -21.12 -6.92
N TYR A 327 -12.69 -20.54 -5.72
CA TYR A 327 -13.77 -19.65 -5.26
C TYR A 327 -13.83 -18.33 -6.01
N ALA A 328 -12.69 -17.76 -6.42
CA ALA A 328 -12.70 -16.58 -7.28
C ALA A 328 -13.44 -16.81 -8.59
N ARG A 329 -13.35 -18.02 -9.16
CA ARG A 329 -14.09 -18.39 -10.37
C ARG A 329 -15.57 -18.65 -10.13
N ILE A 330 -15.92 -19.23 -8.99
CA ILE A 330 -17.31 -19.44 -8.61
C ILE A 330 -18.00 -18.08 -8.50
N LEU A 331 -17.43 -17.17 -7.71
CA LEU A 331 -17.98 -15.82 -7.53
C LEU A 331 -17.93 -15.01 -8.83
N GLY A 332 -16.86 -15.09 -9.61
CA GLY A 332 -16.74 -14.36 -10.88
C GLY A 332 -17.66 -14.86 -12.00
N ARG A 333 -18.40 -15.95 -11.80
CA ARG A 333 -19.45 -16.43 -12.72
C ARG A 333 -20.86 -16.04 -12.27
N GLN A 334 -21.00 -15.47 -11.09
CA GLN A 334 -22.29 -15.01 -10.58
C GLN A 334 -22.56 -13.60 -11.13
N ASP A 335 -23.82 -13.34 -11.48
CA ASP A 335 -24.26 -12.00 -11.88
C ASP A 335 -24.45 -11.06 -10.68
N VAL A 336 -24.31 -11.58 -9.46
CA VAL A 336 -24.42 -10.84 -8.19
C VAL A 336 -23.08 -10.81 -7.48
N VAL A 337 -22.66 -9.62 -7.04
CA VAL A 337 -21.44 -9.44 -6.26
C VAL A 337 -21.69 -9.92 -4.83
N SER A 338 -21.07 -11.03 -4.43
CA SER A 338 -21.12 -11.50 -3.04
C SER A 338 -20.11 -10.75 -2.17
N LEU A 339 -20.62 -9.95 -1.23
CA LEU A 339 -19.85 -9.37 -0.13
C LEU A 339 -19.84 -10.29 1.11
N ARG A 340 -19.78 -11.61 0.90
CA ARG A 340 -19.69 -12.63 1.96
C ARG A 340 -18.52 -13.55 1.71
N MET A 341 -17.85 -13.97 2.78
CA MET A 341 -16.87 -15.05 2.69
C MET A 341 -17.55 -16.31 2.11
N PRO A 342 -17.01 -16.92 1.03
CA PRO A 342 -17.62 -18.09 0.40
C PRO A 342 -17.75 -19.33 1.29
N VAL A 343 -16.95 -19.39 2.35
CA VAL A 343 -16.99 -20.45 3.35
C VAL A 343 -17.08 -19.78 4.71
N GLU A 344 -18.20 -19.94 5.40
CA GLU A 344 -18.46 -19.30 6.69
C GLU A 344 -17.84 -20.07 7.87
N ARG A 345 -17.78 -19.43 9.05
CA ARG A 345 -17.22 -20.05 10.27
C ARG A 345 -17.91 -21.36 10.67
N PRO A 346 -19.26 -21.46 10.70
CA PRO A 346 -19.92 -22.70 11.11
C PRO A 346 -19.64 -23.85 10.14
N GLN A 347 -19.57 -23.54 8.84
CA GLN A 347 -19.27 -24.52 7.79
C GLN A 347 -17.83 -25.05 7.92
N ALA A 348 -16.86 -24.16 8.17
CA ALA A 348 -15.48 -24.56 8.40
C ALA A 348 -15.29 -25.36 9.70
N ALA A 349 -16.05 -25.06 10.75
CA ALA A 349 -16.02 -25.83 11.99
C ALA A 349 -16.52 -27.27 11.81
N GLY A 350 -17.47 -27.48 10.88
CA GLY A 350 -18.04 -28.79 10.58
C GLY A 350 -17.25 -29.65 9.57
N SER A 351 -16.29 -29.08 8.84
CA SER A 351 -15.54 -29.80 7.82
C SER A 351 -14.10 -29.30 7.70
N ARG A 352 -13.15 -30.23 7.84
CA ARG A 352 -11.71 -29.93 7.71
C ARG A 352 -11.35 -29.40 6.32
N GLU A 353 -11.96 -29.92 5.25
CA GLU A 353 -11.71 -29.41 3.90
C GLU A 353 -12.25 -27.98 3.72
N LEU A 354 -13.41 -27.67 4.31
CA LEU A 354 -13.92 -26.29 4.32
C LEU A 354 -13.07 -25.38 5.21
N ALA A 355 -12.48 -25.89 6.29
CA ALA A 355 -11.50 -25.15 7.08
C ALA A 355 -10.24 -24.82 6.26
N LYS A 356 -9.72 -25.76 5.47
CA LYS A 356 -8.61 -25.52 4.53
C LYS A 356 -8.98 -24.46 3.47
N ASP A 357 -10.15 -24.60 2.85
CA ASP A 357 -10.65 -23.66 1.85
C ASP A 357 -10.79 -22.25 2.46
N ARG A 358 -11.42 -22.13 3.63
CA ARG A 358 -11.56 -20.88 4.36
C ARG A 358 -10.21 -20.27 4.73
N PHE A 359 -9.28 -21.05 5.28
CA PHE A 359 -7.94 -20.58 5.62
C PHE A 359 -7.21 -20.08 4.38
N ALA A 360 -7.27 -20.81 3.26
CA ALA A 360 -6.65 -20.41 2.00
C ALA A 360 -7.19 -19.06 1.51
N LEU A 361 -8.52 -18.85 1.56
CA LEU A 361 -9.14 -17.56 1.19
C LEU A 361 -8.59 -16.40 2.05
N LEU A 362 -8.43 -16.60 3.35
CA LEU A 362 -7.90 -15.59 4.26
C LEU A 362 -6.40 -15.34 4.04
N HIS A 363 -5.62 -16.42 3.91
CA HIS A 363 -4.18 -16.37 3.75
C HIS A 363 -3.76 -15.62 2.47
N TYR A 364 -4.42 -15.91 1.35
CA TYR A 364 -4.15 -15.25 0.06
C TYR A 364 -4.85 -13.91 -0.09
N GLY A 365 -5.51 -13.39 0.96
CA GLY A 365 -6.12 -12.07 0.96
C GLY A 365 -7.27 -11.96 -0.03
N PHE A 366 -8.26 -12.84 0.08
CA PHE A 366 -9.40 -12.84 -0.82
C PHE A 366 -10.25 -11.58 -0.64
N SER A 367 -10.18 -10.70 -1.64
CA SER A 367 -10.87 -9.41 -1.69
C SER A 367 -11.79 -9.27 -2.88
N VAL A 368 -12.74 -8.35 -2.75
CA VAL A 368 -13.52 -7.78 -3.85
C VAL A 368 -12.89 -6.45 -4.23
N LYS A 369 -12.76 -6.23 -5.55
CA LYS A 369 -12.37 -4.96 -6.11
C LYS A 369 -13.29 -4.63 -7.28
N SER A 370 -13.87 -3.44 -7.27
CA SER A 370 -14.67 -2.93 -8.37
C SER A 370 -13.77 -2.49 -9.52
N TYR A 371 -14.20 -2.79 -10.74
CA TYR A 371 -13.65 -2.23 -11.96
C TYR A 371 -14.82 -1.70 -12.77
N LEU A 372 -14.95 -0.38 -12.83
CA LEU A 372 -16.00 0.25 -13.60
C LEU A 372 -15.63 0.22 -15.08
N ASN A 373 -16.56 -0.25 -15.92
CA ASN A 373 -16.45 -0.01 -17.35
C ASN A 373 -17.02 1.40 -17.63
N PRO A 374 -16.20 2.36 -18.08
CA PRO A 374 -16.67 3.73 -18.30
C PRO A 374 -17.87 3.80 -19.25
N GLN A 375 -17.84 3.03 -20.33
CA GLN A 375 -18.89 3.05 -21.36
C GLN A 375 -20.23 2.57 -20.79
N ALA A 376 -20.21 1.64 -19.84
CA ALA A 376 -21.42 1.10 -19.22
C ALA A 376 -22.18 2.15 -18.39
N VAL A 377 -21.51 3.21 -17.94
CA VAL A 377 -22.11 4.32 -17.18
C VAL A 377 -22.13 5.63 -17.98
N GLY A 378 -21.98 5.56 -19.31
CA GLY A 378 -22.06 6.72 -20.19
C GLY A 378 -20.84 7.63 -20.14
N LEU A 379 -19.71 7.16 -19.60
CA LEU A 379 -18.44 7.86 -19.62
C LEU A 379 -17.59 7.44 -20.82
N VAL A 380 -16.78 8.39 -21.31
CA VAL A 380 -15.91 8.21 -22.46
C VAL A 380 -14.48 7.98 -21.98
N GLY A 381 -13.86 6.93 -22.51
CA GLY A 381 -12.43 6.68 -22.35
C GLY A 381 -11.63 7.48 -23.38
N MET A 382 -10.57 8.14 -22.96
CA MET A 382 -9.65 8.87 -23.85
C MET A 382 -8.22 8.45 -23.57
N VAL A 383 -7.40 8.28 -24.60
CA VAL A 383 -5.96 8.00 -24.49
C VAL A 383 -5.17 9.16 -25.05
N SER A 384 -4.25 9.70 -24.26
CA SER A 384 -3.21 10.60 -24.72
C SER A 384 -1.89 9.83 -24.92
N LEU A 385 -1.23 10.08 -26.06
CA LEU A 385 0.12 9.61 -26.34
C LEU A 385 1.03 10.83 -26.48
N SER A 386 1.95 10.99 -25.53
CA SER A 386 2.78 12.20 -25.43
C SER A 386 4.25 11.86 -25.14
N PRO A 387 5.22 12.60 -25.70
CA PRO A 387 6.63 12.48 -25.30
C PRO A 387 6.90 13.00 -23.88
N ALA A 388 5.99 13.81 -23.33
CA ALA A 388 6.10 14.36 -21.98
C ALA A 388 4.99 13.82 -21.07
N PHE A 389 5.35 13.43 -19.86
CA PHE A 389 4.41 13.07 -18.82
C PHE A 389 3.60 14.29 -18.37
N ARG A 390 2.28 14.16 -18.31
CA ARG A 390 1.40 15.15 -17.68
C ARG A 390 1.09 14.74 -16.25
N TRP A 391 1.00 15.73 -15.36
CA TRP A 391 0.72 15.49 -13.95
C TRP A 391 -0.63 14.81 -13.74
N PRO A 392 -0.76 13.92 -12.73
CA PRO A 392 -2.03 13.34 -12.36
C PRO A 392 -3.10 14.41 -12.11
N HIS A 393 -4.32 14.15 -12.58
CA HIS A 393 -5.48 15.01 -12.38
C HIS A 393 -6.74 14.14 -12.20
N ARG A 394 -7.83 14.74 -11.75
CA ARG A 394 -9.09 14.05 -11.39
C ARG A 394 -9.73 13.16 -12.47
N HIS A 395 -9.34 13.32 -13.73
CA HIS A 395 -9.88 12.53 -14.85
C HIS A 395 -8.92 11.42 -15.31
N MET A 396 -7.68 11.41 -14.80
CA MET A 396 -6.69 10.40 -15.14
C MET A 396 -7.03 9.11 -14.40
N ALA A 397 -7.29 8.05 -15.15
CA ALA A 397 -7.58 6.73 -14.60
C ALA A 397 -6.31 5.89 -14.42
N TRP A 398 -5.37 5.97 -15.37
CA TRP A 398 -4.02 5.41 -15.21
C TRP A 398 -3.05 6.05 -16.20
N SER A 399 -1.76 5.92 -15.92
CA SER A 399 -0.70 6.30 -16.85
C SER A 399 0.41 5.25 -16.87
N ALA A 400 1.13 5.17 -17.99
CA ALA A 400 2.22 4.23 -18.16
C ALA A 400 3.30 4.84 -19.06
N THR A 401 4.54 4.42 -18.84
CA THR A 401 5.65 4.72 -19.75
C THR A 401 5.81 3.56 -20.72
N LEU A 402 5.74 3.85 -22.02
CA LEU A 402 6.06 2.90 -23.08
C LEU A 402 7.58 2.83 -23.22
N SER A 403 8.16 1.65 -22.97
CA SER A 403 9.57 1.41 -23.22
C SER A 403 9.84 1.32 -24.73
N GLY A 404 10.35 2.41 -25.30
CA GLY A 404 11.06 2.41 -26.58
C GLY A 404 12.57 2.45 -26.35
N GLN A 405 13.37 1.95 -27.29
CA GLN A 405 14.82 2.12 -27.28
C GLN A 405 15.18 3.60 -27.07
N VAL A 406 15.75 3.92 -25.90
CA VAL A 406 16.59 5.05 -25.42
C VAL A 406 16.33 6.50 -25.89
N MET A 407 15.75 6.75 -27.05
CA MET A 407 15.70 8.06 -27.72
C MET A 407 14.39 8.84 -27.54
N SER A 408 13.28 8.21 -27.13
CA SER A 408 12.07 8.94 -26.73
C SER A 408 11.14 8.04 -25.89
N LEU A 409 11.08 8.27 -24.58
CA LEU A 409 10.02 7.69 -23.75
C LEU A 409 8.69 8.29 -24.20
N LYS A 410 7.72 7.44 -24.54
CA LYS A 410 6.34 7.87 -24.78
C LYS A 410 5.52 7.54 -23.54
N HIS A 411 4.74 8.50 -23.08
CA HIS A 411 3.79 8.31 -22.00
C HIS A 411 2.41 8.06 -22.59
N VAL A 412 1.74 7.04 -22.07
CA VAL A 412 0.33 6.76 -22.30
C VAL A 412 -0.42 7.25 -21.07
N GLN A 413 -1.47 8.02 -21.30
CA GLN A 413 -2.36 8.45 -20.24
C GLN A 413 -3.79 8.11 -20.63
N TYR A 414 -4.44 7.29 -19.82
CA TYR A 414 -5.84 6.95 -19.99
C TYR A 414 -6.68 7.82 -19.06
N MET A 415 -7.68 8.46 -19.64
CA MET A 415 -8.59 9.36 -18.97
C MET A 415 -10.01 8.86 -19.12
N VAL A 416 -10.83 9.13 -18.12
CA VAL A 416 -12.25 8.85 -18.15
C VAL A 416 -12.99 10.16 -17.90
N VAL A 417 -13.84 10.55 -18.85
CA VAL A 417 -14.50 11.85 -18.85
C VAL A 417 -15.96 11.76 -19.27
N PRO A 418 -16.83 12.68 -18.81
CA PRO A 418 -18.18 12.82 -19.35
C PRO A 418 -18.17 13.22 -20.85
N PRO A 419 -19.15 12.79 -21.66
CA PRO A 419 -19.23 13.14 -23.08
C PRO A 419 -19.15 14.66 -23.36
N PRO A 420 -19.81 15.56 -22.60
CA PRO A 420 -19.77 17.00 -22.88
C PRO A 420 -18.40 17.65 -22.79
N VAL A 421 -17.43 17.03 -22.12
CA VAL A 421 -16.09 17.62 -21.92
C VAL A 421 -15.03 17.04 -22.87
N VAL A 422 -15.39 16.08 -23.73
CA VAL A 422 -14.47 15.42 -24.67
C VAL A 422 -13.78 16.45 -25.58
N GLU A 423 -14.54 17.41 -26.11
CA GLU A 423 -13.99 18.45 -26.99
C GLU A 423 -12.99 19.35 -26.24
N THR A 424 -13.35 19.79 -25.03
CA THR A 424 -12.47 20.59 -24.16
C THR A 424 -11.18 19.85 -23.85
N VAL A 425 -11.26 18.58 -23.46
CA VAL A 425 -10.11 17.73 -23.16
C VAL A 425 -9.22 17.57 -24.39
N THR A 426 -9.82 17.38 -25.56
CA THR A 426 -9.08 17.25 -26.83
C THR A 426 -8.30 18.52 -27.16
N ARG A 427 -8.90 19.69 -26.94
CA ARG A 427 -8.25 21.00 -27.16
C ARG A 427 -7.12 21.28 -26.17
N GLU A 428 -7.33 20.99 -24.89
CA GLU A 428 -6.37 21.32 -23.82
C GLU A 428 -5.18 20.33 -23.73
N ILE A 429 -5.44 19.06 -24.00
CA ILE A 429 -4.42 18.01 -23.85
C ILE A 429 -3.67 17.75 -25.16
N GLY A 430 -4.36 17.85 -26.30
CA GLY A 430 -3.77 17.53 -27.62
C GLY A 430 -3.37 16.06 -27.73
N ASN A 431 -3.28 15.54 -28.96
CA ASN A 431 -2.92 14.13 -29.24
C ASN A 431 -3.74 13.10 -28.43
N THR A 432 -5.00 13.44 -28.12
CA THR A 432 -5.94 12.54 -27.46
C THR A 432 -6.79 11.81 -28.47
N LEU A 433 -7.00 10.52 -28.26
CA LEU A 433 -7.88 9.68 -29.05
C LEU A 433 -9.00 9.13 -28.16
N GLU A 434 -10.22 9.17 -28.65
CA GLU A 434 -11.34 8.47 -28.01
C GLU A 434 -11.15 6.96 -28.12
N VAL A 435 -11.57 6.24 -27.08
CA VAL A 435 -11.47 4.78 -27.00
C VAL A 435 -12.83 4.15 -27.33
N ASP A 436 -12.97 3.69 -28.57
CA ASP A 436 -14.18 3.01 -29.05
C ASP A 436 -14.41 1.63 -28.38
N TRP A 437 -13.31 0.95 -28.05
CA TRP A 437 -13.34 -0.38 -27.46
C TRP A 437 -12.20 -0.55 -26.45
N SER A 438 -12.56 -0.98 -25.24
CA SER A 438 -11.62 -1.39 -24.21
C SER A 438 -12.06 -2.71 -23.58
N VAL A 439 -11.08 -3.49 -23.15
CA VAL A 439 -11.31 -4.72 -22.38
C VAL A 439 -10.32 -4.77 -21.22
N GLY A 440 -10.86 -4.99 -20.02
CA GLY A 440 -10.07 -5.28 -18.82
C GLY A 440 -10.12 -6.77 -18.53
N VAL A 441 -8.95 -7.39 -18.29
CA VAL A 441 -8.86 -8.79 -17.87
C VAL A 441 -8.13 -8.83 -16.54
N VAL A 442 -8.78 -9.34 -15.50
CA VAL A 442 -8.16 -9.55 -14.20
C VAL A 442 -7.28 -10.80 -14.23
N ASN A 443 -6.10 -10.74 -13.62
CA ASN A 443 -5.10 -11.81 -13.64
C ASN A 443 -5.70 -13.20 -13.41
N LYS A 444 -6.63 -13.35 -12.46
CA LYS A 444 -7.30 -14.63 -12.11
C LYS A 444 -7.93 -15.35 -13.32
N GLN A 445 -8.36 -14.62 -14.35
CA GLN A 445 -8.90 -15.16 -15.61
C GLN A 445 -7.80 -15.69 -16.56
N LEU A 446 -6.55 -15.28 -16.36
CA LEU A 446 -5.37 -15.70 -17.14
C LEU A 446 -4.69 -16.95 -16.56
N PHE A 447 -5.04 -17.39 -15.34
CA PHE A 447 -4.39 -18.54 -14.73
C PHE A 447 -4.90 -19.87 -15.27
N ASN A 448 -4.02 -20.71 -15.81
CA ASN A 448 -4.34 -22.07 -16.20
C ASN A 448 -4.08 -23.04 -15.03
N PRO A 449 -5.12 -23.63 -14.40
CA PRO A 449 -4.95 -24.48 -13.22
C PRO A 449 -4.33 -25.83 -13.58
N LYS A 450 -4.59 -26.36 -14.78
CA LYS A 450 -4.06 -27.65 -15.23
C LYS A 450 -2.54 -27.58 -15.44
N LYS A 451 -2.05 -26.41 -15.84
CA LYS A 451 -0.62 -26.14 -16.10
C LYS A 451 0.06 -25.35 -14.99
N ASN A 452 -0.66 -24.98 -13.93
CA ASN A 452 -0.19 -24.13 -12.83
C ASN A 452 0.59 -22.88 -13.29
N ARG A 453 0.12 -22.20 -14.35
CA ARG A 453 0.83 -21.05 -14.95
C ARG A 453 -0.12 -19.97 -15.44
N TRP A 454 0.33 -18.71 -15.42
CA TRP A 454 -0.37 -17.59 -16.05
C TRP A 454 -0.15 -17.63 -17.56
N GLU A 455 -1.23 -17.58 -18.33
CA GLU A 455 -1.21 -17.54 -19.80
C GLU A 455 -1.87 -16.22 -20.25
N SER A 456 -1.06 -15.23 -20.63
CA SER A 456 -1.56 -13.97 -21.18
C SER A 456 -2.01 -14.17 -22.64
N LYS A 457 -3.12 -13.54 -23.02
CA LYS A 457 -3.56 -13.43 -24.42
C LYS A 457 -3.02 -12.18 -25.12
N GLY A 458 -2.11 -11.43 -24.48
CA GLY A 458 -1.60 -10.14 -24.98
C GLY A 458 -1.12 -10.20 -26.44
N ASP A 459 -0.29 -11.18 -26.78
CA ASP A 459 0.25 -11.34 -28.15
C ASP A 459 -0.87 -11.63 -29.17
N ARG A 460 -1.91 -12.37 -28.77
CA ARG A 460 -3.08 -12.63 -29.62
C ARG A 460 -3.94 -11.39 -29.82
N ILE A 461 -4.13 -10.59 -28.78
CA ILE A 461 -4.85 -9.31 -28.87
C ILE A 461 -4.08 -8.36 -29.77
N ALA A 462 -2.77 -8.21 -29.57
CA ALA A 462 -1.92 -7.36 -30.41
C ALA A 462 -1.92 -7.80 -31.88
N THR A 463 -1.76 -9.10 -32.14
CA THR A 463 -1.81 -9.66 -33.51
C THR A 463 -3.21 -9.56 -34.12
N GLY A 464 -4.27 -9.62 -33.30
CA GLY A 464 -5.64 -9.42 -33.74
C GLY A 464 -5.92 -7.96 -34.11
N ALA A 465 -5.41 -7.02 -33.33
CA ALA A 465 -5.58 -5.58 -33.53
C ALA A 465 -4.83 -5.04 -34.77
N THR A 466 -3.73 -5.68 -35.19
CA THR A 466 -3.01 -5.30 -36.42
C THR A 466 -3.70 -5.76 -37.71
N ARG A 467 -4.69 -6.66 -37.62
CA ARG A 467 -5.51 -7.07 -38.76
C ARG A 467 -6.74 -6.16 -38.85
N SER A 468 -7.23 -5.87 -40.06
CA SER A 468 -8.47 -5.12 -40.28
C SER A 468 -9.67 -5.86 -39.68
N ARG A 469 -9.93 -5.64 -38.39
CA ARG A 469 -11.01 -6.25 -37.63
C ARG A 469 -12.03 -5.21 -37.25
N THR A 470 -13.30 -5.59 -37.29
CA THR A 470 -14.39 -4.76 -36.80
C THR A 470 -14.46 -4.81 -35.28
N ILE A 471 -14.99 -3.76 -34.64
CA ILE A 471 -15.25 -3.73 -33.19
C ILE A 471 -16.12 -4.93 -32.76
N ARG A 472 -17.09 -5.34 -33.60
CA ARG A 472 -17.93 -6.52 -33.35
C ARG A 472 -17.11 -7.80 -33.24
N GLN A 473 -16.11 -7.99 -34.09
CA GLN A 473 -15.21 -9.14 -34.03
C GLN A 473 -14.33 -9.10 -32.77
N LEU A 474 -13.82 -7.93 -32.39
CA LEU A 474 -13.04 -7.75 -31.16
C LEU A 474 -13.88 -8.08 -29.92
N ARG A 475 -15.12 -7.59 -29.85
CA ARG A 475 -16.08 -7.89 -28.77
C ARG A 475 -16.39 -9.38 -28.68
N SER A 476 -16.64 -10.04 -29.82
CA SER A 476 -16.96 -11.47 -29.85
C SER A 476 -15.79 -12.35 -29.41
N GLU A 477 -14.54 -11.97 -29.69
CA GLU A 477 -13.36 -12.81 -29.40
C GLU A 477 -12.77 -12.52 -28.01
N PHE A 478 -12.74 -11.25 -27.61
CA PHE A 478 -12.04 -10.80 -26.41
C PHE A 478 -12.97 -10.24 -25.33
N GLY A 479 -14.24 -9.97 -25.64
CA GLY A 479 -15.21 -9.37 -24.72
C GLY A 479 -15.19 -7.84 -24.75
N GLY A 480 -15.69 -7.22 -23.68
CA GLY A 480 -15.91 -5.78 -23.56
C GLY A 480 -17.39 -5.45 -23.37
N TRP A 481 -17.71 -4.16 -23.22
CA TRP A 481 -19.10 -3.73 -23.15
C TRP A 481 -19.82 -4.03 -24.47
N ASP A 482 -20.97 -4.67 -24.37
CA ASP A 482 -21.75 -5.12 -25.52
C ASP A 482 -22.57 -4.00 -26.16
N GLY A 483 -22.68 -2.84 -25.51
CA GLY A 483 -23.50 -1.72 -25.97
C GLY A 483 -24.95 -1.78 -25.51
N LYS A 484 -25.23 -2.47 -24.39
CA LYS A 484 -26.51 -2.41 -23.67
C LYS A 484 -26.86 -0.98 -23.21
N SER A 485 -28.01 -0.79 -22.57
CA SER A 485 -28.39 0.48 -21.95
C SER A 485 -27.30 0.97 -20.98
N VAL A 486 -27.04 2.28 -21.02
CA VAL A 486 -26.23 2.95 -20.01
C VAL A 486 -26.89 2.75 -18.64
N TRP A 487 -26.09 2.34 -17.66
CA TRP A 487 -26.48 2.25 -16.27
C TRP A 487 -26.36 3.63 -15.64
N ASN A 488 -27.48 4.19 -15.19
CA ASN A 488 -27.49 5.42 -14.40
C ASN A 488 -27.18 5.04 -12.96
N LEU A 489 -25.98 5.38 -12.49
CA LEU A 489 -25.55 5.04 -11.13
C LEU A 489 -26.39 5.80 -10.10
N GLU A 490 -26.96 5.06 -9.15
CA GLU A 490 -27.57 5.64 -7.96
C GLU A 490 -26.53 5.86 -6.85
N THR A 491 -26.87 6.62 -5.81
CA THR A 491 -25.98 6.88 -4.66
C THR A 491 -25.45 5.59 -4.03
N ASN A 492 -26.28 4.55 -3.98
CA ASN A 492 -25.90 3.24 -3.44
C ASN A 492 -24.87 2.54 -4.34
N ASP A 493 -25.03 2.62 -5.67
CA ASP A 493 -24.05 2.06 -6.62
C ASP A 493 -22.69 2.74 -6.47
N ILE A 494 -22.69 4.08 -6.37
CA ILE A 494 -21.46 4.87 -6.18
C ILE A 494 -20.79 4.49 -4.86
N THR A 495 -21.57 4.40 -3.79
CA THR A 495 -21.07 4.00 -2.46
C THR A 495 -20.44 2.61 -2.50
N ALA A 496 -21.06 1.64 -3.18
CA ALA A 496 -20.53 0.30 -3.33
C ALA A 496 -19.25 0.25 -4.20
N ILE A 497 -19.21 1.04 -5.28
CA ILE A 497 -18.04 1.16 -6.16
C ILE A 497 -16.86 1.75 -5.36
N ASP A 498 -17.08 2.86 -4.66
CA ASP A 498 -16.07 3.52 -3.83
C ASP A 498 -15.59 2.59 -2.72
N ALA A 499 -16.52 1.87 -2.06
CA ALA A 499 -16.21 0.91 -1.02
C ALA A 499 -15.27 -0.21 -1.47
N THR A 500 -15.32 -0.56 -2.75
CA THR A 500 -14.54 -1.65 -3.32
C THR A 500 -13.42 -1.18 -4.25
N ALA A 501 -13.18 0.13 -4.39
CA ALA A 501 -12.19 0.68 -5.33
C ALA A 501 -10.74 0.28 -4.97
N ALA A 502 -10.37 0.39 -3.69
CA ALA A 502 -9.00 0.11 -3.23
C ALA A 502 -8.71 -1.39 -3.07
N ASN A 503 -9.70 -2.14 -2.56
CA ASN A 503 -9.78 -3.59 -2.28
C ASN A 503 -10.52 -3.75 -0.94
N PHE A 504 -11.61 -4.50 -0.92
CA PHE A 504 -12.31 -4.86 0.31
C PHE A 504 -12.14 -6.35 0.61
N TYR A 505 -11.41 -6.69 1.66
CA TYR A 505 -11.19 -8.09 2.05
C TYR A 505 -12.48 -8.66 2.61
N LEU A 506 -12.95 -9.77 2.01
CA LEU A 506 -14.23 -10.37 2.42
C LEU A 506 -14.23 -10.83 3.87
N ALA A 507 -13.05 -11.12 4.43
CA ALA A 507 -12.87 -11.44 5.85
C ALA A 507 -13.42 -10.35 6.78
N TYR A 508 -13.46 -9.09 6.34
CA TYR A 508 -13.85 -7.94 7.17
C TYR A 508 -15.35 -7.88 7.41
N THR A 509 -16.12 -8.45 6.50
CA THR A 509 -17.58 -8.52 6.60
C THR A 509 -18.04 -9.26 7.85
N GLU A 510 -17.26 -10.24 8.30
CA GLU A 510 -17.57 -11.02 9.50
C GLU A 510 -17.36 -10.27 10.82
N MET A 511 -16.74 -9.09 10.78
CA MET A 511 -16.47 -8.26 11.95
C MET A 511 -17.31 -6.98 11.97
N LYS A 512 -18.42 -6.96 11.22
CA LYS A 512 -19.16 -5.74 10.88
C LYS A 512 -18.26 -4.68 10.22
N GLY A 513 -17.24 -5.16 9.50
CA GLY A 513 -16.22 -4.28 8.95
C GLY A 513 -16.73 -3.42 7.80
N PHE A 514 -17.79 -3.87 7.13
CA PHE A 514 -18.48 -3.08 6.15
C PHE A 514 -19.16 -1.87 6.81
N GLU A 515 -19.93 -2.11 7.86
CA GLU A 515 -20.66 -1.10 8.63
C GLU A 515 -19.71 -0.12 9.32
N ARG A 516 -18.60 -0.61 9.87
CA ARG A 516 -17.58 0.24 10.53
C ARG A 516 -16.84 1.16 9.56
N VAL A 517 -16.66 0.71 8.32
CA VAL A 517 -15.92 1.48 7.31
C VAL A 517 -16.84 2.42 6.55
N PHE A 518 -18.07 1.98 6.22
CA PHE A 518 -18.97 2.68 5.30
C PHE A 518 -20.22 3.27 5.96
N GLY A 519 -20.45 3.04 7.25
CA GLY A 519 -21.58 3.59 8.00
C GLY A 519 -22.96 3.08 7.56
N SER A 520 -23.02 2.07 6.69
CA SER A 520 -24.23 1.47 6.11
C SER A 520 -24.20 -0.05 6.28
N SER A 521 -25.37 -0.69 6.36
CA SER A 521 -25.44 -2.16 6.41
C SER A 521 -25.01 -2.73 5.06
N ARG A 522 -24.28 -3.85 5.08
CA ARG A 522 -24.02 -4.61 3.85
C ARG A 522 -25.31 -5.09 3.21
N ASP A 523 -26.34 -5.40 4.00
CA ASP A 523 -27.59 -5.94 3.46
C ASP A 523 -28.48 -4.83 2.81
N ASP A 524 -28.06 -3.56 2.90
CA ASP A 524 -28.68 -2.41 2.19
C ASP A 524 -28.08 -2.20 0.78
N LEU A 525 -27.06 -2.99 0.40
CA LEU A 525 -26.34 -2.98 -0.89
C LEU A 525 -26.40 -4.37 -1.55
#